data_AF-H0SUJ1-F1
#
_entry.id   AF-H0SUJ1-F1
#
_cell.length_a   1.000
_cell.length_b   1.000
_cell.length_c   1.000
_cell.angle_alpha   90.00
_cell.angle_beta   90.00
_cell.angle_gamma   90.00
#
_symmetry.space_group_name_H-M   'P 1'
#
loop_
_entity.id
_entity.type
_entity.pdbx_description
1 polymer ?
#
loop_
_entity_poly.entity_id
_entity_poly.type
_entity_poly.pdbx_seq_one_letter_code
_entity_poly.pdbx_strand_id
1 'polypeptide(L)'
;MSKTITEIRSIARGHTRTAINTLVGVMRSPKATHAARVSAANAILDRGWGKAPQALQNGEDGALELIHRIERVIVQPDDSDDAQES
;
A
#
# COMPACT_ATOMS: atom_id res chain seq x y z
N MET A 1 4.42 26.49 -14.71
CA MET A 1 4.96 25.70 -13.58
C MET A 1 4.47 24.27 -13.71
N SER A 2 5.36 23.28 -13.74
CA SER A 2 5.01 21.86 -13.76
C SER A 2 4.61 21.40 -12.35
N LYS A 3 3.59 20.54 -12.25
CA LYS A 3 3.18 19.96 -10.97
C LYS A 3 4.26 19.00 -10.47
N THR A 4 4.54 19.03 -9.17
CA THR A 4 5.46 18.08 -8.55
C THR A 4 4.85 16.68 -8.50
N ILE A 5 5.70 15.64 -8.39
CA ILE A 5 5.24 14.24 -8.27
C ILE A 5 4.29 14.05 -7.08
N THR A 6 4.53 14.75 -5.97
CA THR A 6 3.71 14.69 -4.77
C THR A 6 2.30 15.26 -5.02
N GLU A 7 2.20 16.39 -5.71
CA GLU A 7 0.91 16.99 -6.07
C GLU A 7 0.10 16.09 -7.01
N ILE A 8 0.75 15.49 -8.01
CA ILE A 8 0.09 14.54 -8.93
C ILE A 8 -0.49 13.35 -8.16
N ARG A 9 0.27 12.78 -7.23
CA ARG A 9 -0.19 11.67 -6.37
C ARG A 9 -1.35 12.10 -5.47
N SER A 10 -1.32 13.31 -4.94
CA SER A 10 -2.41 13.85 -4.10
C SER A 10 -3.71 13.95 -4.90
N ILE A 11 -3.65 14.54 -6.10
CA ILE A 11 -4.80 14.66 -7.00
C ILE A 11 -5.34 13.27 -7.37
N ALA A 12 -4.47 12.32 -7.72
CA ALA A 12 -4.87 10.96 -8.08
C ALA A 12 -5.63 10.24 -6.95
N ARG A 13 -5.19 10.41 -5.69
CA ARG A 13 -5.89 9.85 -4.51
C ARG A 13 -7.27 10.49 -4.31
N GLY A 14 -7.43 11.76 -4.64
CA GLY A 14 -8.73 12.44 -4.63
C GLY A 14 -9.78 11.76 -5.54
N HIS A 15 -9.34 11.07 -6.60
CA HIS A 15 -10.24 10.38 -7.53
C HIS A 15 -10.62 8.95 -7.13
N THR A 16 -10.15 8.44 -5.99
CA THR A 16 -10.36 7.04 -5.59
C THR A 16 -11.84 6.64 -5.61
N ARG A 17 -12.75 7.48 -5.08
CA ARG A 17 -14.19 7.20 -5.07
C ARG A 17 -14.76 7.07 -6.48
N THR A 18 -14.43 8.00 -7.36
CA THR A 18 -14.86 7.97 -8.76
C THR A 18 -14.31 6.73 -9.48
N ALA A 19 -13.04 6.41 -9.28
CA ALA A 19 -12.42 5.23 -9.87
C ALA A 19 -13.12 3.92 -9.44
N ILE A 20 -13.45 3.80 -8.15
CA ILE A 20 -14.21 2.63 -7.63
C ILE A 20 -15.59 2.55 -8.29
N ASN A 21 -16.32 3.67 -8.38
CA ASN A 21 -17.63 3.71 -9.03
C ASN A 21 -17.55 3.31 -10.51
N THR A 22 -16.50 3.73 -11.21
CA THR A 22 -16.25 3.31 -12.60
C THR A 22 -16.04 1.81 -12.71
N LEU A 23 -15.24 1.20 -11.82
CA LEU A 23 -15.05 -0.26 -11.79
C LEU A 23 -16.37 -0.99 -11.54
N VAL A 24 -17.19 -0.51 -10.60
CA VAL A 24 -18.53 -1.05 -10.34
C VAL A 24 -19.42 -0.94 -11.58
N GLY A 25 -19.37 0.20 -12.28
CA GLY A 25 -20.07 0.40 -13.55
C GLY A 25 -19.67 -0.60 -14.63
N VAL A 26 -18.36 -0.82 -14.83
CA VAL A 26 -17.84 -1.81 -15.77
C VAL A 26 -18.31 -3.22 -15.39
N MET A 27 -18.18 -3.60 -14.12
CA MET A 27 -18.58 -4.91 -13.60
C MET A 27 -20.07 -5.23 -13.85
N ARG A 28 -20.94 -4.21 -13.75
CA ARG A 28 -22.39 -4.31 -13.94
C ARG A 28 -22.85 -4.11 -15.40
N SER A 29 -21.99 -3.61 -16.28
CA SER A 29 -22.37 -3.29 -17.65
C SER A 29 -22.54 -4.56 -18.50
N PRO A 30 -23.72 -4.80 -19.10
CA PRO A 30 -23.91 -5.93 -20.01
C PRO A 30 -23.20 -5.75 -21.35
N LYS A 31 -22.77 -4.51 -21.68
CA LYS A 31 -22.02 -4.18 -22.90
C LYS A 31 -20.50 -4.35 -22.75
N ALA A 32 -20.01 -4.52 -21.52
CA ALA A 32 -18.59 -4.78 -21.27
C ALA A 32 -18.26 -6.24 -21.58
N THR A 33 -17.05 -6.51 -22.08
CA THR A 33 -16.59 -7.88 -22.30
C THR A 33 -16.52 -8.64 -20.97
N HIS A 34 -16.66 -9.98 -21.04
CA HIS A 34 -16.53 -10.82 -19.84
C HIS A 34 -15.20 -10.58 -19.11
N ALA A 35 -14.09 -10.47 -19.86
CA ALA A 35 -12.78 -10.16 -19.30
C ALA A 35 -12.75 -8.81 -18.57
N ALA A 36 -13.33 -7.75 -19.13
CA ALA A 36 -13.38 -6.44 -18.49
C ALA A 36 -14.17 -6.48 -17.17
N ARG A 37 -15.27 -7.23 -17.12
CA ARG A 37 -16.08 -7.41 -15.92
C ARG A 37 -15.31 -8.16 -14.82
N VAL A 38 -14.61 -9.24 -15.19
CA VAL A 38 -13.76 -10.02 -14.26
C VAL A 38 -12.62 -9.15 -13.73
N SER A 39 -11.92 -8.42 -14.60
CA SER A 39 -10.85 -7.51 -14.19
C SER A 39 -11.33 -6.43 -13.23
N ALA A 40 -12.51 -5.86 -13.48
CA ALA A 40 -13.11 -4.88 -12.58
C ALA A 40 -13.49 -5.48 -11.21
N ALA A 41 -14.05 -6.69 -11.19
CA ALA A 41 -14.38 -7.40 -9.96
C ALA A 41 -13.13 -7.69 -9.12
N ASN A 42 -12.08 -8.26 -9.74
CA ASN A 42 -10.81 -8.54 -9.07
C ASN A 42 -10.20 -7.25 -8.48
N ALA A 43 -10.18 -6.17 -9.27
CA ALA A 43 -9.66 -4.88 -8.82
C ALA A 43 -10.39 -4.31 -7.60
N ILE A 44 -11.69 -4.58 -7.44
CA ILE A 44 -12.48 -4.19 -6.25
C ILE A 44 -12.11 -5.09 -5.06
N LEU A 45 -12.09 -6.41 -5.25
CA LEU A 45 -11.77 -7.37 -4.20
C LEU A 45 -10.36 -7.16 -3.63
N ASP A 46 -9.37 -6.98 -4.51
CA ASP A 46 -7.98 -6.74 -4.14
C ASP A 46 -7.80 -5.50 -3.26
N ARG A 47 -8.69 -4.51 -3.39
CA ARG A 47 -8.67 -3.27 -2.59
C ARG A 47 -9.42 -3.41 -1.27
N GLY A 48 -10.48 -4.23 -1.23
CA GLY A 48 -11.27 -4.45 -0.02
C GLY A 48 -10.67 -5.48 0.93
N TRP A 49 -10.01 -6.50 0.37
CA TRP A 49 -9.50 -7.66 1.12
C TRP A 49 -8.00 -7.85 1.00
N GLY A 50 -7.32 -7.04 0.17
CA GLY A 50 -5.93 -7.24 -0.17
C GLY A 50 -5.75 -8.30 -1.26
N LYS A 51 -4.49 -8.47 -1.69
CA LYS A 51 -4.09 -9.53 -2.62
C LYS A 51 -4.00 -10.86 -1.86
N ALA A 52 -4.28 -11.96 -2.55
CA ALA A 52 -4.01 -13.29 -2.01
C ALA A 52 -2.53 -13.38 -1.54
N PRO A 53 -2.26 -14.02 -0.39
CA PRO A 53 -0.89 -14.23 0.07
C PRO A 53 -0.08 -14.88 -1.04
N GLN A 54 1.02 -14.25 -1.44
CA GLN A 54 1.92 -14.86 -2.40
C GLN A 54 2.62 -16.01 -1.69
N ALA A 55 2.52 -17.22 -2.24
CA ALA A 55 3.37 -18.32 -1.80
C ALA A 55 4.82 -17.90 -2.07
N LEU A 56 5.62 -17.77 -1.01
CA LEU A 56 7.04 -17.55 -1.14
C LEU A 56 7.63 -18.82 -1.75
N GLN A 57 8.03 -18.75 -3.02
CA GLN A 57 8.81 -19.82 -3.65
C GLN A 57 10.22 -19.70 -3.06
N ASN A 58 10.54 -20.59 -2.13
CA ASN A 58 11.90 -20.71 -1.62
C ASN A 58 12.84 -21.06 -2.79
N GLY A 59 14.03 -20.45 -2.83
CA GLY A 59 15.17 -21.02 -3.55
C GLY A 59 15.43 -22.45 -3.05
N GLU A 60 16.20 -23.23 -3.79
CA GLU A 60 16.35 -24.70 -3.70
C GLU A 60 16.45 -25.32 -2.29
N ASP A 61 16.78 -24.54 -1.25
CA ASP A 61 16.95 -24.98 0.15
C ASP A 61 15.90 -24.46 1.16
N GLY A 62 14.73 -23.98 0.75
CA GLY A 62 13.54 -23.96 1.63
C GLY A 62 13.54 -23.01 2.84
N ALA A 63 14.64 -22.35 3.16
CA ALA A 63 14.76 -21.47 4.32
C ALA A 63 14.38 -20.03 3.96
N LEU A 64 13.34 -19.51 4.61
CA LEU A 64 13.03 -18.08 4.59
C LEU A 64 14.12 -17.34 5.38
N GLU A 65 15.07 -16.71 4.68
CA GLU A 65 15.92 -15.70 5.34
C GLU A 65 15.06 -14.47 5.65
N LEU A 66 14.64 -14.36 6.90
CA LEU A 66 13.90 -13.22 7.41
C LEU A 66 14.85 -12.02 7.51
N ILE A 67 15.04 -11.26 6.42
CA ILE A 67 16.04 -10.17 6.34
C ILE A 67 15.66 -8.94 7.20
N HIS A 68 14.48 -8.90 7.82
CA HIS A 68 14.05 -7.73 8.59
C HIS A 68 13.93 -8.04 10.09
N ARG A 69 14.99 -7.71 10.83
CA ARG A 69 14.96 -7.58 12.29
C ARG A 69 14.72 -6.12 12.66
N ILE A 70 13.57 -5.81 13.23
CA ILE A 70 13.26 -4.46 13.77
C ILE A 70 13.53 -4.49 15.28
N GLU A 71 14.60 -3.84 15.73
CA GLU A 71 14.89 -3.64 17.17
C GLU A 71 14.43 -2.24 17.60
N ARG A 72 13.62 -2.18 18.67
CA ARG A 72 13.27 -0.92 19.34
C ARG A 72 14.17 -0.75 20.56
N VAL A 73 15.08 0.22 20.49
CA VAL A 73 15.92 0.63 21.63
C VAL A 73 15.28 1.85 22.26
N ILE A 74 14.92 1.76 23.55
CA ILE A 74 14.47 2.91 24.34
C ILE A 74 15.74 3.60 24.85
N VAL A 75 16.04 4.78 24.33
CA VAL A 75 17.12 5.63 24.84
C VAL A 75 16.50 6.57 25.87
N GLN A 76 16.97 6.48 27.11
CA GLN A 76 16.67 7.46 28.14
C GLN A 76 17.59 8.66 27.88
N PRO A 77 17.05 9.88 27.72
CA PRO A 77 17.90 11.07 27.56
C PRO A 77 18.72 11.26 28.84
N ASP A 78 20.00 11.58 28.68
CA ASP A 78 20.92 11.85 29.79
C ASP A 78 20.51 13.17 30.47
N ASP A 79 20.23 13.15 31.77
CA ASP A 79 19.86 14.34 32.58
C ASP A 79 21.11 15.14 32.98
N SER A 80 22.01 15.39 32.03
CA SER A 80 23.24 16.14 32.28
C SER A 80 23.21 17.48 31.55
N ASP A 81 22.34 18.39 32.00
CA ASP A 81 22.41 19.81 31.64
C ASP A 81 21.97 20.77 32.77
N ASP A 82 22.02 20.34 34.04
CA ASP A 82 21.69 21.18 35.21
C ASP A 82 22.88 21.35 36.20
N ALA A 83 24.06 21.71 35.69
CA ALA A 83 25.19 22.10 36.53
C ALA A 83 26.02 23.27 35.94
N GLN A 84 25.35 24.37 35.62
CA GLN A 84 25.98 25.67 35.37
C GLN A 84 25.13 26.79 36.02
N GLU A 85 25.09 26.84 37.36
CA GLU A 85 24.85 28.10 38.06
C GLU A 85 25.37 28.03 39.51
N SER A 86 26.58 28.55 39.74
CA SER A 86 27.07 29.10 41.01
C SER A 86 28.30 29.95 40.75
#